data_AF-A0A377THQ2-F1
#
_entry.id   AF-A0A377THQ2-F1
#
_cell.length_a   1.000
_cell.length_b   1.000
_cell.length_c   1.000
_cell.angle_alpha   90.00
_cell.angle_beta   90.00
_cell.angle_gamma   90.00
#
_symmetry.space_group_name_H-M   'P 1'
#
loop_
_entity.id
_entity.type
_entity.pdbx_description
1 polymer ?
#
loop_
_entity_poly.entity_id
_entity_poly.type
_entity_poly.pdbx_seq_one_letter_code
_entity_poly.pdbx_strand_id
1 'polypeptide(L)'
;MNEQYSALRSNVSMLGKVLGDTIKDALGENILDRVETIRKLSKSSRAGNEANRQELLTTLQNLSNDELLPVARAFSQFLNLANTAEQYHSISANGEAASNPEVIARTLRKLKDQPNLNEETIKQAVESLSLELVLTAHPTEITRRTLIHKMVEVNNCLKQLDNKDIADYEHHQLMRRLRQLIAQSWHTDEIRKHRPSPVDEAKWGFAVVENSLWEGVPNYLRELNEQLEANLGYQLPVDFVPVRFTSWMGGDRDGNPNVTADITRHVLLLSRWKATDLFLKDVQVLISELSMVECTDELRALAGAEGAQEPYRYLMKKLRSQLMETQAWLEARLKGQKLPKPAGLITQNEQLWEPLYACYKSLQACGMGIIANGELLDTLRRVKSFGVPLVRIDIRQESTRHTEALGEMTRYLGIGDYESWSEADKQAFLIRELNSKRPLLPRQWEPSEETREVLDTCKVIAEARADRSPPT
;
A
#
# COMPACT_ATOMS: atom_id res chain seq x y z
N MET A 1 2.43 -38.47 -11.16
CA MET A 1 3.00 -37.41 -10.30
C MET A 1 2.79 -36.11 -11.08
N ASN A 2 1.99 -35.15 -10.60
CA ASN A 2 1.63 -33.96 -11.39
C ASN A 2 2.88 -33.16 -11.80
N GLU A 3 3.26 -33.24 -13.09
CA GLU A 3 4.32 -32.43 -13.71
C GLU A 3 4.06 -30.94 -13.53
N GLN A 4 2.78 -30.54 -13.41
CA GLN A 4 2.29 -29.17 -13.22
C GLN A 4 2.95 -28.43 -12.04
N TYR A 5 3.28 -29.13 -10.95
CA TYR A 5 3.91 -28.51 -9.77
C TYR A 5 5.39 -28.87 -9.60
N SER A 6 6.03 -29.41 -10.65
CA SER A 6 7.45 -29.78 -10.59
C SER A 6 8.35 -28.57 -10.35
N ALA A 7 8.13 -27.46 -11.07
CA ALA A 7 8.86 -26.21 -10.91
C ALA A 7 8.76 -25.65 -9.48
N LEU A 8 7.55 -25.64 -8.90
CA LEU A 8 7.32 -25.21 -7.53
C LEU A 8 8.13 -26.06 -6.54
N ARG A 9 8.08 -27.39 -6.66
CA ARG A 9 8.85 -28.30 -5.80
C ARG A 9 10.35 -28.09 -5.94
N SER A 10 10.84 -27.86 -7.17
CA SER A 10 12.25 -27.57 -7.43
C SER A 10 12.69 -26.27 -6.75
N ASN A 11 11.90 -25.20 -6.85
CA ASN A 11 12.21 -23.92 -6.20
C ASN A 11 12.18 -24.04 -4.67
N VAL A 12 11.15 -24.67 -4.10
CA VAL A 12 11.09 -24.92 -2.64
C VAL A 12 12.30 -25.74 -2.17
N SER A 13 12.69 -26.77 -2.94
CA SER A 13 13.87 -27.57 -2.61
C SER A 13 15.17 -26.77 -2.71
N MET A 14 15.34 -25.95 -3.76
CA MET A 14 16.51 -25.10 -3.95
C MET A 14 16.66 -24.09 -2.81
N LEU A 15 15.60 -23.33 -2.52
CA LEU A 15 15.59 -22.35 -1.43
C LEU A 15 15.84 -23.02 -0.07
N GLY A 16 15.25 -24.19 0.15
CA GLY A 16 15.46 -24.98 1.36
C GLY A 16 16.90 -25.44 1.54
N LYS A 17 17.59 -25.86 0.45
CA LYS A 17 19.02 -26.21 0.48
C LYS A 17 19.88 -24.99 0.80
N VAL A 18 19.60 -23.85 0.16
CA VAL A 18 20.36 -22.62 0.41
C VAL A 18 20.19 -22.14 1.86
N LEU A 19 18.98 -22.23 2.42
CA LEU A 19 18.73 -21.94 3.82
C LEU A 19 19.46 -22.95 4.73
N GLY A 20 19.45 -24.24 4.39
CA GLY A 20 20.18 -25.26 5.13
C GLY A 20 21.69 -25.00 5.19
N ASP A 21 22.31 -24.69 4.06
CA ASP A 21 23.72 -24.29 3.97
C ASP A 21 24.00 -23.07 4.87
N THR A 22 23.11 -22.07 4.83
CA THR A 22 23.22 -20.85 5.63
C THR A 22 23.15 -21.13 7.13
N ILE A 23 22.22 -22.00 7.56
CA ILE A 23 22.07 -22.38 8.98
C ILE A 23 23.31 -23.13 9.45
N LYS A 24 23.80 -24.06 8.62
CA LYS A 24 25.01 -24.84 8.89
C LYS A 24 26.22 -23.93 9.10
N ASP A 25 26.41 -22.94 8.24
CA ASP A 25 27.52 -21.97 8.36
C ASP A 25 27.36 -21.08 9.60
N ALA A 26 26.13 -20.72 9.97
CA ALA A 26 25.87 -19.79 11.07
C ALA A 26 25.95 -20.41 12.48
N LEU A 27 25.40 -21.62 12.67
CA LEU A 27 25.21 -22.25 13.99
C LEU A 27 25.72 -23.70 14.05
N GLY A 28 26.34 -24.20 12.98
CA GLY A 28 26.83 -25.57 12.88
C GLY A 28 25.78 -26.58 12.42
N GLU A 29 26.23 -27.81 12.19
CA GLU A 29 25.40 -28.91 11.68
C GLU A 29 24.32 -29.35 12.68
N ASN A 30 24.58 -29.24 13.99
CA ASN A 30 23.67 -29.72 15.04
C ASN A 30 22.25 -29.12 14.93
N ILE A 31 22.13 -27.80 14.71
CA ILE A 31 20.82 -27.14 14.61
C ILE A 31 20.10 -27.57 13.32
N LEU A 32 20.83 -27.72 12.22
CA LEU A 32 20.26 -28.21 10.97
C LEU A 32 19.73 -29.65 11.12
N ASP A 33 20.48 -30.52 11.80
CA ASP A 33 20.10 -31.89 12.07
C ASP A 33 18.85 -31.97 12.95
N ARG A 34 18.74 -31.09 13.96
CA ARG A 34 17.51 -30.95 14.78
C ARG A 34 16.32 -30.58 13.92
N VAL A 35 16.45 -29.58 13.05
CA VAL A 35 15.35 -29.12 12.17
C VAL A 35 14.93 -30.22 11.18
N GLU A 36 15.89 -30.92 10.55
CA GLU A 36 15.60 -32.04 9.65
C GLU A 36 14.97 -33.23 10.37
N THR A 37 15.43 -33.54 11.58
CA THR A 37 14.84 -34.61 12.42
C THR A 37 13.39 -34.30 12.75
N ILE A 38 13.11 -33.10 13.25
CA ILE A 38 11.73 -32.66 13.56
C ILE A 38 10.85 -32.71 12.30
N ARG A 39 11.35 -32.26 11.14
CA ARG A 39 10.61 -32.31 9.87
C ARG A 39 10.28 -33.76 9.45
N LYS A 40 11.25 -34.66 9.49
CA LYS A 40 11.08 -36.08 9.10
C LYS A 40 10.08 -36.78 10.03
N LEU A 41 10.22 -36.60 11.34
CA LEU A 41 9.32 -37.16 12.35
C LEU A 41 7.89 -36.60 12.20
N SER A 42 7.74 -35.29 11.99
CA SER A 42 6.44 -34.66 11.73
C SER A 42 5.75 -35.23 10.50
N LYS A 43 6.48 -35.36 9.37
CA LYS A 43 5.94 -35.96 8.14
C LYS A 43 5.51 -37.42 8.35
N SER A 44 6.32 -38.21 9.04
CA SER A 44 6.01 -39.62 9.27
C SER A 44 4.85 -39.82 10.25
N SER A 45 4.79 -39.01 11.32
CA SER A 45 3.66 -38.99 12.26
C SER A 45 2.35 -38.65 11.56
N ARG A 46 2.34 -37.64 10.67
CA ARG A 46 1.15 -37.30 9.87
C ARG A 46 0.69 -38.43 8.94
N ALA A 47 1.59 -39.31 8.52
CA ALA A 47 1.28 -40.49 7.71
C ALA A 47 0.73 -41.67 8.53
N GLY A 48 0.51 -41.50 9.84
CA GLY A 48 -0.09 -42.51 10.72
C GLY A 48 0.91 -43.35 11.51
N ASN A 49 2.20 -43.00 11.52
CA ASN A 49 3.20 -43.72 12.32
C ASN A 49 3.22 -43.20 13.77
N GLU A 50 2.57 -43.93 14.67
CA GLU A 50 2.45 -43.56 16.08
C GLU A 50 3.78 -43.64 16.85
N ALA A 51 4.69 -44.55 16.48
CA ALA A 51 6.01 -44.61 17.09
C ALA A 51 6.82 -43.33 16.82
N ASN A 52 6.76 -42.82 15.58
CA ASN A 52 7.40 -41.56 15.22
C ASN A 52 6.68 -40.34 15.82
N ARG A 53 5.40 -40.45 16.20
CA ARG A 53 4.70 -39.43 16.97
C ARG A 53 5.28 -39.32 18.39
N GLN A 54 5.49 -40.46 19.05
CA GLN A 54 6.11 -40.48 20.37
C GLN A 54 7.55 -39.96 20.32
N GLU A 55 8.32 -40.37 19.30
CA GLU A 55 9.69 -39.88 19.08
C GLU A 55 9.74 -38.37 18.83
N LEU A 56 8.76 -37.82 18.10
CA LEU A 56 8.62 -36.37 17.90
C LEU A 56 8.39 -35.65 19.23
N LEU A 57 7.50 -36.16 20.09
CA LEU A 57 7.22 -35.56 21.39
C LEU A 57 8.48 -35.53 22.28
N THR A 58 9.19 -36.66 22.36
CA THR A 58 10.45 -36.76 23.10
C THR A 58 11.50 -35.80 22.53
N THR A 59 11.63 -35.72 21.21
CA THR A 59 12.57 -34.82 20.53
C THR A 59 12.29 -33.35 20.89
N LEU A 60 11.01 -32.94 20.89
CA LEU A 60 10.61 -31.57 21.22
C LEU A 60 10.83 -31.25 22.71
N GLN A 61 10.57 -32.21 23.61
CA GLN A 61 10.79 -32.04 25.06
C GLN A 61 12.28 -31.94 25.42
N ASN A 62 13.15 -32.56 24.62
CA ASN A 62 14.59 -32.56 24.84
C ASN A 62 15.32 -31.37 24.20
N LEU A 63 14.61 -30.43 23.57
CA LEU A 63 15.21 -29.17 23.10
C LEU A 63 15.60 -28.30 24.29
N SER A 64 16.85 -27.87 24.33
CA SER A 64 17.31 -26.87 25.30
C SER A 64 16.72 -25.49 24.98
N ASN A 65 16.67 -24.61 25.98
CA ASN A 65 16.14 -23.24 25.81
C ASN A 65 16.90 -22.45 24.73
N ASP A 66 18.21 -22.71 24.58
CA ASP A 66 19.05 -22.06 23.56
C ASP A 66 18.77 -22.58 22.13
N GLU A 67 18.22 -23.79 22.00
CA GLU A 67 17.82 -24.37 20.70
C GLU A 67 16.41 -23.95 20.26
N LEU A 68 15.52 -23.59 21.20
CA LEU A 68 14.12 -23.24 20.89
C LEU A 68 14.00 -22.13 19.84
N LEU A 69 14.73 -21.04 20.04
CA LEU A 69 14.64 -19.88 19.15
C LEU A 69 15.24 -20.16 17.75
N PRO A 70 16.46 -20.71 17.61
CA PRO A 70 17.00 -21.11 16.30
C PRO A 70 16.09 -22.09 15.54
N VAL A 71 15.54 -23.10 16.22
CA VAL A 71 14.65 -24.09 15.59
C VAL A 71 13.36 -23.45 15.12
N ALA A 72 12.70 -22.63 15.95
CA ALA A 72 11.49 -21.91 15.57
C ALA A 72 11.74 -20.95 14.39
N ARG A 73 12.85 -20.21 14.41
CA ARG A 73 13.26 -19.33 13.30
C ARG A 73 13.53 -20.11 12.02
N ALA A 74 14.18 -21.27 12.09
CA ALA A 74 14.41 -22.11 10.91
C ALA A 74 13.08 -22.51 10.26
N PHE A 75 12.12 -23.03 11.01
CA PHE A 75 10.80 -23.39 10.46
C PHE A 75 10.03 -22.18 9.90
N SER A 76 10.09 -21.03 10.57
CA SER A 76 9.53 -19.77 10.05
C SER A 76 10.13 -19.40 8.70
N GLN A 77 11.46 -19.46 8.56
CA GLN A 77 12.15 -19.15 7.30
C GLN A 77 11.84 -20.16 6.20
N PHE A 78 11.78 -21.46 6.51
CA PHE A 78 11.35 -22.47 5.53
C PHE A 78 9.94 -22.17 5.01
N LEU A 79 9.01 -21.77 5.89
CA LEU A 79 7.66 -21.39 5.50
C LEU A 79 7.66 -20.12 4.64
N ASN A 80 8.41 -19.07 5.03
CA ASN A 80 8.52 -17.83 4.25
C ASN A 80 9.07 -18.08 2.84
N LEU A 81 10.09 -18.92 2.71
CA LEU A 81 10.67 -19.30 1.41
C LEU A 81 9.70 -20.16 0.59
N ALA A 82 8.96 -21.07 1.23
CA ALA A 82 7.92 -21.84 0.56
C ALA A 82 6.81 -20.94 0.02
N ASN A 83 6.32 -20.00 0.83
CA ASN A 83 5.33 -18.99 0.42
C ASN A 83 5.87 -18.13 -0.73
N THR A 84 7.15 -17.74 -0.69
CA THR A 84 7.78 -16.96 -1.78
C THR A 84 7.83 -17.77 -3.09
N ALA A 85 8.17 -19.06 -3.02
CA ALA A 85 8.17 -19.93 -4.20
C ALA A 85 6.76 -20.18 -4.74
N GLU A 86 5.76 -20.32 -3.87
CA GLU A 86 4.34 -20.44 -4.25
C GLU A 86 3.83 -19.17 -4.92
N GLN A 87 4.12 -18.00 -4.35
CA GLN A 87 3.78 -16.70 -4.95
C GLN A 87 4.44 -16.53 -6.32
N TYR A 88 5.73 -16.87 -6.45
CA TYR A 88 6.40 -16.86 -7.75
C TYR A 88 5.71 -17.78 -8.76
N HIS A 89 5.40 -19.02 -8.38
CA HIS A 89 4.73 -19.98 -9.24
C HIS A 89 3.33 -19.51 -9.68
N SER A 90 2.61 -18.81 -8.79
CA SER A 90 1.28 -18.27 -9.09
C SER A 90 1.32 -17.22 -10.20
N ILE A 91 2.34 -16.36 -10.22
CA ILE A 91 2.46 -15.28 -11.22
C ILE A 91 3.28 -15.66 -12.46
N SER A 92 4.09 -16.73 -12.40
CA SER A 92 4.92 -17.18 -13.53
C SER A 92 4.04 -17.62 -14.70
N ALA A 93 4.45 -17.26 -15.92
CA ALA A 93 3.81 -17.70 -17.15
C ALA A 93 3.86 -19.23 -17.33
N ASN A 94 4.85 -19.89 -16.74
CA ASN A 94 5.00 -21.35 -16.74
C ASN A 94 4.26 -22.04 -15.57
N GLY A 95 3.62 -21.26 -14.69
CA GLY A 95 2.83 -21.74 -13.56
C GLY A 95 1.34 -21.50 -13.77
N GLU A 96 0.68 -20.83 -12.82
CA GLU A 96 -0.76 -20.51 -12.92
C GLU A 96 -1.04 -19.25 -13.75
N ALA A 97 -0.02 -18.43 -14.02
CA ALA A 97 -0.10 -17.20 -14.79
C ALA A 97 -1.24 -16.27 -14.31
N ALA A 98 -1.37 -16.08 -12.98
CA ALA A 98 -2.46 -15.30 -12.37
C ALA A 98 -2.52 -13.83 -12.83
N SER A 99 -1.41 -13.28 -13.31
CA SER A 99 -1.32 -11.93 -13.88
C SER A 99 -1.59 -11.87 -15.40
N ASN A 100 -1.95 -12.99 -16.02
CA ASN A 100 -2.24 -13.05 -17.45
C ASN A 100 -3.51 -12.22 -17.79
N PRO A 101 -3.42 -11.25 -18.72
CA PRO A 101 -4.55 -10.40 -19.12
C PRO A 101 -5.77 -11.17 -19.63
N GLU A 102 -5.60 -12.44 -20.02
CA GLU A 102 -6.68 -13.36 -20.41
C GLU A 102 -7.79 -13.46 -19.34
N VAL A 103 -7.49 -13.23 -18.06
CA VAL A 103 -8.50 -13.17 -16.98
C VAL A 103 -9.55 -12.08 -17.26
N ILE A 104 -9.10 -10.90 -17.72
CA ILE A 104 -9.98 -9.80 -18.10
C ILE A 104 -10.67 -10.12 -19.42
N ALA A 105 -9.89 -10.53 -20.44
CA ALA A 105 -10.40 -10.80 -21.79
C ALA A 105 -11.51 -11.86 -21.81
N ARG A 106 -11.34 -12.94 -21.03
CA ARG A 106 -12.34 -14.01 -20.89
C ARG A 106 -13.65 -13.47 -20.31
N THR A 107 -13.58 -12.57 -19.35
CA THR A 107 -14.77 -11.93 -18.76
C THR A 107 -15.45 -11.02 -19.77
N LEU A 108 -14.69 -10.19 -20.50
CA LEU A 108 -15.23 -9.29 -21.52
C LEU A 108 -15.92 -10.06 -22.66
N ARG A 109 -15.29 -11.12 -23.19
CA ARG A 109 -15.90 -11.99 -24.21
C ARG A 109 -17.17 -12.66 -23.70
N LYS A 110 -17.15 -13.20 -22.47
CA LYS A 110 -18.33 -13.82 -21.86
C LYS A 110 -19.51 -12.84 -21.79
N LEU A 111 -19.26 -11.56 -21.49
CA LEU A 111 -20.30 -10.53 -21.45
C LEU A 111 -20.81 -10.18 -22.85
N LYS A 112 -19.89 -10.05 -23.83
CA LYS A 112 -20.22 -9.75 -25.23
C LYS A 112 -21.06 -10.85 -25.88
N ASP A 113 -20.83 -12.10 -25.50
CA ASP A 113 -21.57 -13.26 -26.04
C ASP A 113 -22.95 -13.47 -25.38
N GLN A 114 -23.34 -12.65 -24.39
CA GLN A 114 -24.67 -12.75 -23.77
C GLN A 114 -25.74 -12.13 -24.68
N PRO A 115 -26.78 -12.89 -25.08
CA PRO A 115 -27.80 -12.38 -26.00
C PRO A 115 -28.68 -11.28 -25.40
N ASN A 116 -28.73 -11.16 -24.07
CA ASN A 116 -29.57 -10.19 -23.35
C ASN A 116 -28.81 -8.92 -22.92
N LEU A 117 -27.54 -8.79 -23.27
CA LEU A 117 -26.73 -7.61 -22.96
C LEU A 117 -26.39 -6.89 -24.26
N ASN A 118 -26.69 -5.59 -24.32
CA ASN A 118 -26.21 -4.74 -25.41
C ASN A 118 -24.89 -4.07 -25.03
N GLU A 119 -24.12 -3.64 -26.04
CA GLU A 119 -22.81 -3.03 -25.84
C GLU A 119 -22.88 -1.72 -25.03
N GLU A 120 -23.97 -0.96 -25.16
CA GLU A 120 -24.18 0.28 -24.42
C GLU A 120 -24.30 0.04 -22.91
N THR A 121 -25.03 -1.01 -22.50
CA THR A 121 -25.16 -1.40 -21.08
C THR A 121 -23.82 -1.83 -20.51
N ILE A 122 -23.04 -2.61 -21.29
CA ILE A 122 -21.70 -3.03 -20.89
C ILE A 122 -20.80 -1.79 -20.72
N LYS A 123 -20.86 -0.85 -21.67
CA LYS A 123 -20.08 0.38 -21.62
C LYS A 123 -20.40 1.22 -20.39
N GLN A 124 -21.68 1.45 -20.10
CA GLN A 124 -22.12 2.17 -18.91
C GLN A 124 -21.65 1.47 -17.62
N ALA A 125 -21.70 0.14 -17.57
CA ALA A 125 -21.20 -0.62 -16.42
C ALA A 125 -19.68 -0.41 -16.22
N VAL A 126 -18.90 -0.45 -17.30
CA VAL A 126 -17.45 -0.21 -17.28
C VAL A 126 -17.13 1.23 -16.85
N GLU A 127 -17.87 2.22 -17.34
CA GLU A 127 -17.74 3.64 -16.97
C GLU A 127 -18.19 3.93 -15.52
N SER A 128 -18.95 3.02 -14.90
CA SER A 128 -19.35 3.10 -13.49
C SER A 128 -18.44 2.34 -12.52
N LEU A 129 -17.40 1.68 -13.03
CA LEU A 129 -16.53 0.83 -12.23
C LEU A 129 -15.83 1.64 -11.13
N SER A 130 -15.88 1.15 -9.89
CA SER A 130 -15.22 1.76 -8.74
C SER A 130 -14.77 0.69 -7.77
N LEU A 131 -13.46 0.64 -7.51
CA LEU A 131 -12.81 -0.25 -6.57
C LEU A 131 -12.11 0.59 -5.51
N GLU A 132 -12.52 0.40 -4.26
CA GLU A 132 -11.85 0.99 -3.10
C GLU A 132 -11.35 -0.13 -2.20
N LEU A 133 -10.02 -0.25 -2.10
CA LEU A 133 -9.36 -1.27 -1.28
C LEU A 133 -8.84 -0.61 0.00
N VAL A 134 -9.33 -1.08 1.14
CA VAL A 134 -8.97 -0.57 2.47
C VAL A 134 -7.91 -1.46 3.10
N LEU A 135 -6.70 -0.92 3.25
CA LEU A 135 -5.58 -1.59 3.91
C LEU A 135 -5.78 -1.56 5.43
N THR A 136 -5.68 -2.72 6.06
CA THR A 136 -5.76 -2.87 7.52
C THR A 136 -4.41 -3.27 8.11
N ALA A 137 -4.19 -2.97 9.39
CA ALA A 137 -3.04 -3.50 10.11
C ALA A 137 -3.11 -5.04 10.15
N HIS A 138 -1.96 -5.69 10.10
CA HIS A 138 -1.89 -7.14 10.20
C HIS A 138 -1.67 -7.57 11.67
N PRO A 139 -2.61 -8.31 12.29
CA PRO A 139 -2.68 -8.49 13.74
C PRO A 139 -1.52 -9.31 14.33
N THR A 140 -0.83 -10.10 13.50
CA THR A 140 0.26 -10.99 13.91
C THR A 140 1.57 -10.69 13.19
N GLU A 141 1.69 -9.55 12.47
CA GLU A 141 2.85 -9.30 11.62
C GLU A 141 4.09 -8.91 12.43
N ILE A 142 4.89 -9.93 12.71
CA ILE A 142 6.20 -9.79 13.35
C ILE A 142 7.21 -9.18 12.36
N THR A 143 7.00 -9.36 11.06
CA THR A 143 7.98 -9.01 10.02
C THR A 143 8.19 -7.49 9.88
N ARG A 144 9.44 -7.11 9.60
CA ARG A 144 9.87 -5.72 9.42
C ARG A 144 9.78 -5.34 7.94
N ARG A 145 9.64 -4.04 7.63
CA ARG A 145 9.70 -3.49 6.25
C ARG A 145 10.87 -4.03 5.43
N THR A 146 12.02 -4.26 6.07
CA THR A 146 13.23 -4.81 5.44
C THR A 146 13.03 -6.20 4.83
N LEU A 147 12.08 -6.99 5.34
CA LEU A 147 11.78 -8.32 4.82
C LEU A 147 10.95 -8.27 3.54
N ILE A 148 10.01 -7.32 3.40
CA ILE A 148 9.22 -7.14 2.16
C ILE A 148 10.14 -6.89 0.98
N HIS A 149 11.07 -5.93 1.11
CA HIS A 149 12.04 -5.63 0.05
C HIS A 149 12.89 -6.87 -0.30
N LYS A 150 13.31 -7.65 0.70
CA LYS A 150 14.05 -8.90 0.46
C LYS A 150 13.21 -9.94 -0.26
N MET A 151 11.92 -10.05 0.05
CA MET A 151 11.01 -10.98 -0.64
C MET A 151 10.83 -10.61 -2.10
N VAL A 152 10.68 -9.31 -2.42
CA VAL A 152 10.65 -8.83 -3.82
C VAL A 152 11.94 -9.18 -4.55
N GLU A 153 13.09 -8.95 -3.92
CA GLU A 153 14.39 -9.30 -4.50
C GLU A 153 14.59 -10.81 -4.70
N VAL A 154 14.12 -11.65 -3.76
CA VAL A 154 14.14 -13.11 -3.92
C VAL A 154 13.25 -13.53 -5.09
N ASN A 155 12.04 -12.96 -5.21
CA ASN A 155 11.14 -13.22 -6.33
C ASN A 155 11.77 -12.79 -7.68
N ASN A 156 12.50 -11.67 -7.71
CA ASN A 156 13.24 -11.23 -8.90
C ASN A 156 14.36 -12.20 -9.28
N CYS A 157 15.10 -12.74 -8.30
CA CYS A 157 16.09 -13.78 -8.54
C CYS A 157 15.45 -15.05 -9.11
N LEU A 158 14.31 -15.49 -8.55
CA LEU A 158 13.58 -16.66 -9.05
C LEU A 158 13.10 -16.45 -10.49
N LYS A 159 12.58 -15.26 -10.82
CA LYS A 159 12.16 -14.89 -12.17
C LYS A 159 13.29 -14.99 -13.19
N GLN A 160 14.48 -14.52 -12.82
CA GLN A 160 15.65 -14.56 -13.71
C GLN A 160 16.22 -15.98 -13.84
N LEU A 161 16.20 -16.77 -12.77
CA LEU A 161 16.66 -18.16 -12.77
C LEU A 161 15.75 -19.12 -13.56
N ASP A 162 14.49 -18.75 -13.80
CA ASP A 162 13.54 -19.55 -14.58
C ASP A 162 13.77 -19.45 -16.11
N ASN A 163 14.72 -18.60 -16.54
CA ASN A 163 15.14 -18.54 -17.93
C ASN A 163 16.02 -19.74 -18.30
N LYS A 164 15.58 -20.55 -19.28
CA LYS A 164 16.28 -21.77 -19.71
C LYS A 164 17.60 -21.50 -20.45
N ASP A 165 17.72 -20.34 -21.09
CA ASP A 165 18.87 -19.97 -21.92
C ASP A 165 19.87 -19.08 -21.16
N ILE A 166 19.79 -19.05 -19.83
CA ILE A 166 20.72 -18.28 -19.00
C ILE A 166 22.14 -18.87 -19.06
N ALA A 167 23.15 -18.01 -19.21
CA ALA A 167 24.53 -18.47 -19.23
C ALA A 167 24.98 -18.95 -17.83
N ASP A 168 25.87 -19.94 -17.78
CA ASP A 168 26.35 -20.52 -16.51
C ASP A 168 26.91 -19.47 -15.53
N TYR A 169 27.63 -18.46 -16.05
CA TYR A 169 28.21 -17.41 -15.20
C TYR A 169 27.13 -16.48 -14.62
N GLU A 170 26.05 -16.20 -15.36
CA GLU A 170 24.92 -15.40 -14.88
C GLU A 170 24.11 -16.18 -13.85
N HIS A 171 23.87 -17.47 -14.10
CA HIS A 171 23.24 -18.37 -13.14
C HIS A 171 24.03 -18.40 -11.81
N HIS A 172 25.37 -18.50 -11.86
CA HIS A 172 26.21 -18.41 -10.66
C HIS A 172 26.10 -17.06 -9.94
N GLN A 173 26.03 -15.94 -10.67
CA GLN A 173 25.87 -14.62 -10.07
C GLN A 173 24.52 -14.48 -9.36
N LEU A 174 23.43 -14.94 -9.98
CA LEU A 174 22.09 -14.94 -9.38
C LEU A 174 22.03 -15.84 -8.15
N MET A 175 22.57 -17.05 -8.22
CA MET A 175 22.65 -17.95 -7.06
C MET A 175 23.46 -17.35 -5.92
N ARG A 176 24.54 -16.62 -6.20
CA ARG A 176 25.32 -15.89 -5.18
C ARG A 176 24.47 -14.79 -4.53
N ARG A 177 23.73 -14.00 -5.32
CA ARG A 177 22.82 -12.98 -4.80
C ARG A 177 21.69 -13.60 -3.95
N LEU A 178 21.11 -14.71 -4.40
CA LEU A 178 20.07 -15.43 -3.67
C LEU A 178 20.59 -15.95 -2.32
N ARG A 179 21.79 -16.54 -2.28
CA ARG A 179 22.47 -16.93 -1.03
C ARG A 179 22.66 -15.74 -0.09
N GLN A 180 23.09 -14.58 -0.60
CA GLN A 180 23.23 -13.36 0.21
C GLN A 180 21.89 -12.91 0.80
N LEU A 181 20.81 -12.90 0.02
CA LEU A 181 19.48 -12.50 0.48
C LEU A 181 18.96 -13.42 1.58
N ILE A 182 19.10 -14.73 1.42
CA ILE A 182 18.69 -15.73 2.43
C ILE A 182 19.53 -15.59 3.70
N ALA A 183 20.85 -15.44 3.58
CA ALA A 183 21.72 -15.19 4.72
C ALA A 183 21.37 -13.89 5.45
N GLN A 184 21.07 -12.82 4.71
CA GLN A 184 20.63 -11.57 5.32
C GLN A 184 19.32 -11.76 6.08
N SER A 185 18.34 -12.50 5.56
CA SER A 185 17.10 -12.80 6.30
C SER A 185 17.38 -13.61 7.57
N TRP A 186 18.24 -14.62 7.49
CA TRP A 186 18.64 -15.43 8.64
C TRP A 186 19.33 -14.63 9.75
N HIS A 187 20.21 -13.69 9.39
CA HIS A 187 20.90 -12.83 10.37
C HIS A 187 20.11 -11.58 10.77
N THR A 188 18.94 -11.33 10.17
CA THR A 188 18.05 -10.24 10.59
C THR A 188 17.13 -10.73 11.69
N ASP A 189 17.12 -10.01 12.81
CA ASP A 189 16.17 -10.27 13.90
C ASP A 189 14.76 -9.85 13.46
N GLU A 190 13.90 -10.84 13.22
CA GLU A 190 12.52 -10.63 12.80
C GLU A 190 11.63 -10.31 14.00
N ILE A 191 11.97 -10.81 15.19
CA ILE A 191 11.11 -10.71 16.36
C ILE A 191 11.18 -9.29 16.90
N ARG A 192 10.02 -8.65 17.01
CA ARG A 192 9.90 -7.34 17.68
C ARG A 192 9.91 -7.58 19.18
N LYS A 193 10.78 -6.85 19.90
CA LYS A 193 10.83 -6.87 21.36
C LYS A 193 9.65 -6.13 22.00
N HIS A 194 9.02 -5.23 21.25
CA HIS A 194 7.90 -4.41 21.70
C HIS A 194 6.77 -4.44 20.68
N ARG A 195 5.53 -4.24 21.15
CA ARG A 195 4.35 -4.11 20.30
C ARG A 195 4.55 -2.95 19.31
N PRO A 196 4.19 -3.10 18.01
CA PRO A 196 4.20 -1.99 17.07
C PRO A 196 3.39 -0.79 17.58
N SER A 197 3.89 0.42 17.33
CA SER A 197 3.05 1.61 17.41
C SER A 197 2.13 1.70 16.18
N PRO A 198 0.98 2.39 16.27
CA PRO A 198 0.14 2.61 15.08
C PRO A 198 0.87 3.34 13.94
N VAL A 199 1.90 4.14 14.26
CA VAL A 199 2.75 4.80 13.26
C VAL A 199 3.63 3.77 12.52
N ASP A 200 4.11 2.73 13.20
CA ASP A 200 4.86 1.64 12.55
C ASP A 200 3.98 0.83 11.60
N GLU A 201 2.71 0.62 11.96
CA GLU A 201 1.72 -0.04 11.11
C GLU A 201 1.39 0.80 9.87
N ALA A 202 1.23 2.12 10.04
CA ALA A 202 1.06 3.03 8.90
C ALA A 202 2.28 3.01 7.96
N LYS A 203 3.51 3.04 8.51
CA LYS A 203 4.76 2.91 7.73
C LYS A 203 4.84 1.58 6.96
N TRP A 204 4.30 0.50 7.52
CA TRP A 204 4.21 -0.78 6.82
C TRP A 204 3.25 -0.69 5.63
N GLY A 205 2.07 -0.07 5.80
CA GLY A 205 1.15 0.21 4.69
C GLY A 205 1.81 1.01 3.57
N PHE A 206 2.59 2.03 3.91
CA PHE A 206 3.35 2.81 2.92
C PHE A 206 4.40 1.99 2.17
N ALA A 207 4.99 0.99 2.82
CA ALA A 207 5.92 0.08 2.16
C ALA A 207 5.20 -0.82 1.13
N VAL A 208 3.96 -1.25 1.40
CA VAL A 208 3.14 -1.98 0.42
C VAL A 208 2.84 -1.10 -0.79
N VAL A 209 2.52 0.18 -0.55
CA VAL A 209 2.28 1.14 -1.64
C VAL A 209 3.53 1.29 -2.50
N GLU A 210 4.67 1.62 -1.90
CA GLU A 210 5.94 1.86 -2.63
C GLU A 210 6.45 0.64 -3.39
N ASN A 211 6.43 -0.55 -2.79
CA ASN A 211 7.11 -1.72 -3.36
C ASN A 211 6.22 -2.58 -4.26
N SER A 212 4.91 -2.28 -4.35
CA SER A 212 3.98 -3.09 -5.13
C SER A 212 2.91 -2.24 -5.81
N LEU A 213 2.09 -1.50 -5.05
CA LEU A 213 0.93 -0.84 -5.63
C LEU A 213 1.29 0.32 -6.58
N TRP A 214 2.43 0.99 -6.34
CA TRP A 214 2.91 2.11 -7.15
C TRP A 214 3.14 1.72 -8.62
N GLU A 215 3.64 0.50 -8.86
CA GLU A 215 3.80 -0.08 -10.20
C GLU A 215 2.57 -0.90 -10.62
N GLY A 216 1.99 -1.65 -9.69
CA GLY A 216 0.89 -2.56 -9.95
C GLY A 216 -0.38 -1.87 -10.46
N VAL A 217 -0.73 -0.70 -9.93
CA VAL A 217 -1.95 0.02 -10.34
C VAL A 217 -1.86 0.54 -11.78
N PRO A 218 -0.81 1.28 -12.19
CA PRO A 218 -0.66 1.68 -13.59
C PRO A 218 -0.62 0.50 -14.56
N ASN A 219 0.09 -0.59 -14.21
CA ASN A 219 0.15 -1.80 -15.03
C ASN A 219 -1.23 -2.44 -15.21
N TYR A 220 -1.99 -2.61 -14.12
CA TYR A 220 -3.37 -3.10 -14.20
C TYR A 220 -4.25 -2.24 -15.09
N LEU A 221 -4.16 -0.91 -14.99
CA LEU A 221 -4.97 0.00 -15.81
C LEU A 221 -4.56 -0.01 -17.29
N ARG A 222 -3.28 -0.26 -17.58
CA ARG A 222 -2.77 -0.46 -18.94
C ARG A 222 -3.38 -1.71 -19.55
N GLU A 223 -3.26 -2.85 -18.87
CA GLU A 223 -3.85 -4.12 -19.30
C GLU A 223 -5.38 -4.02 -19.43
N LEU A 224 -6.06 -3.37 -18.48
CA LEU A 224 -7.51 -3.16 -18.56
C LEU A 224 -7.89 -2.39 -19.84
N ASN A 225 -7.19 -1.31 -20.17
CA ASN A 225 -7.49 -0.52 -21.37
C ASN A 225 -7.18 -1.28 -22.66
N GLU A 226 -6.05 -2.00 -22.72
CA GLU A 226 -5.71 -2.83 -23.89
C GLU A 226 -6.74 -3.95 -24.10
N GLN A 227 -7.20 -4.60 -23.02
CA GLN A 227 -8.24 -5.62 -23.12
C GLN A 227 -9.62 -5.05 -23.48
N LEU A 228 -9.97 -3.85 -23.00
CA LEU A 228 -11.21 -3.17 -23.39
C LEU A 228 -11.19 -2.81 -24.88
N GLU A 229 -10.09 -2.26 -25.39
CA GLU A 229 -9.97 -1.92 -26.81
C GLU A 229 -10.03 -3.17 -27.69
N ALA A 230 -9.29 -4.22 -27.34
CA ALA A 230 -9.25 -5.46 -28.11
C ALA A 230 -10.61 -6.18 -28.19
N ASN A 231 -11.43 -6.12 -27.12
CA ASN A 231 -12.68 -6.89 -27.05
C ASN A 231 -13.94 -6.05 -27.32
N LEU A 232 -13.94 -4.78 -26.92
CA LEU A 232 -15.09 -3.86 -27.00
C LEU A 232 -14.85 -2.66 -27.93
N GLY A 233 -13.64 -2.45 -28.46
CA GLY A 233 -13.36 -1.42 -29.47
C GLY A 233 -13.23 0.01 -28.94
N TYR A 234 -13.06 0.20 -27.63
CA TYR A 234 -12.82 1.51 -27.04
C TYR A 234 -11.92 1.42 -25.79
N GLN A 235 -11.28 2.55 -25.45
CA GLN A 235 -10.52 2.72 -24.22
C GLN A 235 -11.26 3.64 -23.24
N LEU A 236 -10.93 3.52 -21.95
CA LEU A 236 -11.45 4.45 -20.94
C LEU A 236 -10.72 5.80 -21.01
N PRO A 237 -11.39 6.92 -20.69
CA PRO A 237 -10.75 8.22 -20.61
C PRO A 237 -9.57 8.25 -19.62
N VAL A 238 -8.56 9.07 -19.92
CA VAL A 238 -7.34 9.20 -19.09
C VAL A 238 -7.64 9.65 -17.67
N ASP A 239 -8.68 10.45 -17.47
CA ASP A 239 -9.13 10.96 -16.18
C ASP A 239 -10.02 9.97 -15.40
N PHE A 240 -10.41 8.86 -16.03
CA PHE A 240 -11.15 7.77 -15.40
C PHE A 240 -10.19 6.73 -14.79
N VAL A 241 -10.00 6.84 -13.48
CA VAL A 241 -9.14 5.92 -12.70
C VAL A 241 -10.00 5.27 -11.62
N PRO A 242 -10.52 4.05 -11.86
CA PRO A 242 -11.54 3.41 -11.01
C PRO A 242 -10.98 2.82 -9.71
N VAL A 243 -9.66 2.83 -9.51
CA VAL A 243 -9.01 2.21 -8.33
C VAL A 243 -8.57 3.27 -7.32
N ARG A 244 -8.94 3.07 -6.06
CA ARG A 244 -8.52 3.89 -4.91
C ARG A 244 -8.05 3.02 -3.77
N PHE A 245 -7.06 3.52 -3.02
CA PHE A 245 -6.58 2.88 -1.80
C PHE A 245 -6.85 3.78 -0.59
N THR A 246 -7.35 3.14 0.46
CA THR A 246 -7.64 3.75 1.76
C THR A 246 -6.98 2.89 2.85
N SER A 247 -6.83 3.40 4.05
CA SER A 247 -6.16 2.70 5.15
C SER A 247 -6.86 2.94 6.49
N TRP A 248 -6.87 1.91 7.34
CA TRP A 248 -7.30 2.02 8.74
C TRP A 248 -6.15 2.30 9.70
N MET A 249 -4.90 2.16 9.27
CA MET A 249 -3.74 2.32 10.13
C MET A 249 -3.60 3.78 10.59
N GLY A 250 -3.73 3.99 11.90
CA GLY A 250 -3.75 5.33 12.51
C GLY A 250 -5.10 6.05 12.46
N GLY A 251 -6.15 5.39 11.95
CA GLY A 251 -7.51 5.93 11.90
C GLY A 251 -8.53 5.13 12.72
N ASP A 252 -8.42 3.79 12.69
CA ASP A 252 -9.24 2.87 13.49
C ASP A 252 -8.78 2.86 14.95
N ARG A 253 -9.65 3.34 15.83
CA ARG A 253 -9.43 3.36 17.29
C ARG A 253 -10.43 2.48 18.06
N ASP A 254 -11.25 1.71 17.34
CA ASP A 254 -12.24 0.81 17.93
C ASP A 254 -11.51 -0.25 18.80
N GLY A 255 -11.74 -0.19 20.12
CA GLY A 255 -11.05 -1.03 21.09
C GLY A 255 -9.53 -0.83 21.20
N ASN A 256 -8.97 0.24 20.61
CA ASN A 256 -7.53 0.51 20.61
C ASN A 256 -7.18 1.91 21.13
N PRO A 257 -6.92 2.06 22.44
CA PRO A 257 -6.61 3.36 23.05
C PRO A 257 -5.25 3.94 22.60
N ASN A 258 -4.42 3.16 21.91
CA ASN A 258 -3.13 3.66 21.40
C ASN A 258 -3.29 4.55 20.16
N VAL A 259 -4.47 4.56 19.52
CA VAL A 259 -4.77 5.40 18.35
C VAL A 259 -5.46 6.69 18.81
N THR A 260 -4.65 7.64 19.25
CA THR A 260 -5.13 8.97 19.68
C THR A 260 -5.34 9.92 18.50
N ALA A 261 -6.01 11.05 18.76
CA ALA A 261 -6.13 12.14 17.80
C ALA A 261 -4.76 12.63 17.29
N ASP A 262 -3.75 12.70 18.15
CA ASP A 262 -2.39 13.09 17.77
C ASP A 262 -1.69 12.08 16.87
N ILE A 263 -1.88 10.78 17.12
CA ILE A 263 -1.39 9.72 16.23
C ILE A 263 -2.05 9.84 14.85
N THR A 264 -3.36 10.09 14.81
CA THR A 264 -4.10 10.32 13.55
C THR A 264 -3.50 11.50 12.79
N ARG A 265 -3.27 12.63 13.45
CA ARG A 265 -2.64 13.82 12.87
C ARG A 265 -1.23 13.53 12.36
N HIS A 266 -0.44 12.77 13.11
CA HIS A 266 0.91 12.39 12.73
C HIS A 266 0.92 11.51 11.48
N VAL A 267 0.06 10.49 11.42
CA VAL A 267 -0.05 9.58 10.26
C VAL A 267 -0.51 10.33 9.01
N LEU A 268 -1.47 11.26 9.14
CA LEU A 268 -1.90 12.12 8.02
C LEU A 268 -0.73 12.93 7.42
N LEU A 269 0.11 13.53 8.26
CA LEU A 269 1.29 14.26 7.81
C LEU A 269 2.34 13.34 7.19
N LEU A 270 2.57 12.18 7.80
CA LEU A 270 3.56 11.21 7.33
C LEU A 270 3.17 10.62 5.96
N SER A 271 1.88 10.37 5.74
CA SER A 271 1.33 9.89 4.48
C SER A 271 1.55 10.91 3.35
N ARG A 272 1.28 12.20 3.62
CA ARG A 272 1.59 13.29 2.69
C ARG A 272 3.09 13.39 2.39
N TRP A 273 3.94 13.25 3.41
CA TRP A 273 5.38 13.30 3.21
C TRP A 273 5.84 12.15 2.31
N LYS A 274 5.30 10.94 2.52
CA LYS A 274 5.65 9.79 1.67
C LYS A 274 5.10 9.92 0.25
N ALA A 275 3.92 10.52 0.04
CA ALA A 275 3.47 10.90 -1.29
C ALA A 275 4.48 11.82 -1.98
N THR A 276 4.98 12.86 -1.30
CA THR A 276 5.98 13.76 -1.91
C THR A 276 7.26 13.03 -2.30
N ASP A 277 7.74 12.10 -1.47
CA ASP A 277 8.93 11.27 -1.78
C ASP A 277 8.74 10.41 -3.04
N LEU A 278 7.57 9.78 -3.20
CA LEU A 278 7.29 8.96 -4.38
C LEU A 278 7.05 9.81 -5.64
N PHE A 279 6.25 10.87 -5.56
CA PHE A 279 6.04 11.77 -6.70
C PHE A 279 7.30 12.51 -7.12
N LEU A 280 8.25 12.78 -6.22
CA LEU A 280 9.55 13.34 -6.59
C LEU A 280 10.34 12.41 -7.50
N LYS A 281 10.29 11.09 -7.27
CA LYS A 281 10.94 10.09 -8.13
C LYS A 281 10.32 10.10 -9.53
N ASP A 282 9.00 10.02 -9.61
CA ASP A 282 8.24 10.10 -10.87
C ASP A 282 8.56 11.39 -11.64
N VAL A 283 8.44 12.55 -10.98
CA VAL A 283 8.69 13.85 -11.62
C VAL A 283 10.14 13.99 -12.07
N GLN A 284 11.10 13.41 -11.35
CA GLN A 284 12.51 13.45 -11.75
C GLN A 284 12.77 12.66 -13.05
N VAL A 285 12.07 11.54 -13.26
CA VAL A 285 12.08 10.83 -14.55
C VAL A 285 11.50 11.72 -15.64
N LEU A 286 10.31 12.30 -15.41
CA LEU A 286 9.64 13.18 -16.39
C LEU A 286 10.47 14.41 -16.75
N ILE A 287 11.19 15.03 -15.81
CA ILE A 287 12.12 16.14 -16.09
C ILE A 287 13.20 15.71 -17.09
N SER A 288 13.70 14.50 -16.94
CA SER A 288 14.80 13.99 -17.76
C SER A 288 14.31 13.65 -19.17
N GLU A 289 13.20 12.93 -19.26
CA GLU A 289 12.67 12.38 -20.52
C GLU A 289 11.86 13.38 -21.35
N LEU A 290 11.06 14.26 -20.72
CA LEU A 290 10.23 15.25 -21.43
C LEU A 290 11.05 16.46 -21.89
N SER A 291 11.98 16.20 -22.80
CA SER A 291 12.93 17.15 -23.41
C SER A 291 12.39 17.86 -24.65
N MET A 292 11.18 17.50 -25.09
CA MET A 292 10.59 17.94 -26.34
C MET A 292 10.34 19.46 -26.36
N VAL A 293 10.54 20.07 -27.53
CA VAL A 293 10.39 21.52 -27.74
C VAL A 293 9.03 21.87 -28.32
N GLU A 294 8.51 21.02 -29.22
CA GLU A 294 7.23 21.23 -29.86
C GLU A 294 6.07 21.08 -28.86
N CYS A 295 5.24 22.12 -28.76
CA CYS A 295 4.11 22.17 -27.86
C CYS A 295 2.98 23.02 -28.42
N THR A 296 1.78 22.83 -27.86
CA THR A 296 0.63 23.66 -28.17
C THR A 296 0.77 25.05 -27.57
N ASP A 297 0.02 26.01 -28.11
CA ASP A 297 0.05 27.39 -27.64
C ASP A 297 -0.42 27.52 -26.19
N GLU A 298 -1.34 26.67 -25.73
CA GLU A 298 -1.79 26.65 -24.34
C GLU A 298 -0.66 26.22 -23.39
N LEU A 299 0.11 25.19 -23.75
CA LEU A 299 1.25 24.76 -22.93
C LEU A 299 2.36 25.82 -22.94
N ARG A 300 2.61 26.44 -24.10
CA ARG A 300 3.58 27.52 -24.24
C ARG A 300 3.22 28.72 -23.36
N ALA A 301 1.95 29.09 -23.32
CA ALA A 301 1.45 30.14 -22.44
C ALA A 301 1.62 29.77 -20.96
N LEU A 302 1.36 28.52 -20.58
CA LEU A 302 1.54 28.04 -19.20
C LEU A 302 3.00 28.02 -18.75
N ALA A 303 3.92 27.66 -19.66
CA ALA A 303 5.36 27.70 -19.41
C ALA A 303 5.92 29.13 -19.40
N GLY A 304 5.30 30.05 -20.12
CA GLY A 304 5.74 31.44 -20.24
C GLY A 304 7.05 31.60 -21.03
N ALA A 305 7.57 32.83 -21.08
CA ALA A 305 8.76 33.15 -21.86
C ALA A 305 10.02 32.40 -21.38
N GLU A 306 10.17 32.22 -20.07
CA GLU A 306 11.32 31.51 -19.47
C GLU A 306 11.34 30.02 -19.82
N GLY A 307 10.16 29.40 -19.99
CA GLY A 307 10.02 27.99 -20.32
C GLY A 307 9.90 27.70 -21.82
N ALA A 308 9.97 28.70 -22.69
CA ALA A 308 9.59 28.55 -24.11
C ALA A 308 10.46 27.53 -24.88
N GLN A 309 11.72 27.36 -24.51
CA GLN A 309 12.63 26.41 -25.17
C GLN A 309 12.42 24.95 -24.72
N GLU A 310 12.00 24.73 -23.48
CA GLU A 310 11.80 23.39 -22.92
C GLU A 310 10.51 23.37 -22.07
N PRO A 311 9.33 23.52 -22.70
CA PRO A 311 8.09 23.84 -21.99
C PRO A 311 7.64 22.74 -21.02
N TYR A 312 7.73 21.47 -21.43
CA TYR A 312 7.38 20.33 -20.56
C TYR A 312 8.33 20.23 -19.37
N ARG A 313 9.65 20.25 -19.63
CA ARG A 313 10.67 20.19 -18.59
C ARG A 313 10.57 21.37 -17.61
N TYR A 314 10.23 22.56 -18.10
CA TYR A 314 10.02 23.74 -17.26
C TYR A 314 8.88 23.52 -16.26
N LEU A 315 7.72 23.03 -16.73
CA LEU A 315 6.59 22.72 -15.85
C LEU A 315 6.92 21.61 -14.84
N MET A 316 7.64 20.56 -15.26
CA MET A 316 8.06 19.49 -14.36
C MET A 316 9.07 19.97 -13.31
N LYS A 317 9.99 20.88 -13.67
CA LYS A 317 10.91 21.53 -12.71
C LYS A 317 10.14 22.38 -11.69
N LYS A 318 9.13 23.13 -12.13
CA LYS A 318 8.26 23.92 -11.24
C LYS A 318 7.50 23.01 -10.27
N LEU A 319 6.92 21.92 -10.77
CA LEU A 319 6.23 20.92 -9.95
C LEU A 319 7.17 20.26 -8.92
N ARG A 320 8.40 19.93 -9.33
CA ARG A 320 9.44 19.42 -8.42
C ARG A 320 9.75 20.41 -7.31
N SER A 321 9.92 21.70 -7.61
CA SER A 321 10.15 22.71 -6.58
C SER A 321 8.99 22.78 -5.57
N GLN A 322 7.74 22.74 -6.03
CA GLN A 322 6.56 22.71 -5.15
C GLN A 322 6.50 21.45 -4.28
N LEU A 323 6.86 20.29 -4.84
CA LEU A 323 6.98 19.02 -4.10
C LEU A 323 8.06 19.12 -3.01
N MET A 324 9.24 19.68 -3.32
CA MET A 324 10.33 19.86 -2.36
C MET A 324 9.96 20.85 -1.24
N GLU A 325 9.32 21.97 -1.58
CA GLU A 325 8.81 22.93 -0.58
C GLU A 325 7.79 22.28 0.36
N THR A 326 6.87 21.49 -0.21
CA THR A 326 5.86 20.75 0.56
C THR A 326 6.50 19.70 1.46
N GLN A 327 7.45 18.93 0.94
CA GLN A 327 8.18 17.92 1.70
C GLN A 327 8.92 18.55 2.89
N ALA A 328 9.67 19.62 2.65
CA ALA A 328 10.40 20.34 3.70
C ALA A 328 9.47 20.89 4.80
N TRP A 329 8.32 21.45 4.41
CA TRP A 329 7.31 21.90 5.37
C TRP A 329 6.75 20.74 6.19
N LEU A 330 6.41 19.62 5.56
CA LEU A 330 5.91 18.42 6.25
C LEU A 330 6.94 17.82 7.22
N GLU A 331 8.20 17.76 6.84
CA GLU A 331 9.28 17.28 7.73
C GLU A 331 9.40 18.13 8.99
N ALA A 332 9.32 19.44 8.85
CA ALA A 332 9.38 20.34 9.99
C ALA A 332 8.14 20.19 10.89
N ARG A 333 6.94 20.02 10.30
CA ARG A 333 5.71 19.72 11.04
C ARG A 333 5.79 18.39 11.79
N LEU A 334 6.33 17.34 11.16
CA LEU A 334 6.55 16.02 11.77
C LEU A 334 7.55 16.08 12.94
N LYS A 335 8.50 17.03 12.92
CA LYS A 335 9.42 17.35 14.02
C LYS A 335 8.79 18.26 15.10
N GLY A 336 7.50 18.58 15.00
CA GLY A 336 6.77 19.43 15.95
C GLY A 336 6.98 20.94 15.77
N GLN A 337 7.64 21.37 14.69
CA GLN A 337 7.90 22.79 14.43
C GLN A 337 6.68 23.47 13.81
N LYS A 338 6.41 24.71 14.20
CA LYS A 338 5.35 25.55 13.60
C LYS A 338 5.99 26.56 12.65
N LEU A 339 5.84 26.33 11.36
CA LEU A 339 6.32 27.23 10.30
C LEU A 339 5.15 27.74 9.46
N PRO A 340 5.25 28.96 8.91
CA PRO A 340 4.33 29.44 7.90
C PRO A 340 4.24 28.45 6.72
N LYS A 341 3.04 28.33 6.14
CA LYS A 341 2.84 27.50 4.95
C LYS A 341 3.54 28.18 3.75
N PRO A 342 4.37 27.46 2.96
CA PRO A 342 4.96 28.04 1.76
C PRO A 342 3.88 28.30 0.71
N ALA A 343 4.13 29.24 -0.21
CA ALA A 343 3.19 29.58 -1.27
C ALA A 343 2.95 28.39 -2.23
N GLY A 344 3.98 27.56 -2.46
CA GLY A 344 3.90 26.36 -3.30
C GLY A 344 3.37 25.12 -2.60
N LEU A 345 2.72 25.24 -1.42
CA LEU A 345 2.26 24.07 -0.66
C LEU A 345 1.20 23.27 -1.44
N ILE A 346 1.50 21.98 -1.65
CA ILE A 346 0.58 21.04 -2.30
C ILE A 346 -0.34 20.44 -1.24
N THR A 347 -1.64 20.65 -1.45
CA THR A 347 -2.74 20.26 -0.57
C THR A 347 -3.83 19.47 -1.29
N GLN A 348 -3.96 19.66 -2.60
CA GLN A 348 -4.97 19.06 -3.46
C GLN A 348 -4.33 18.29 -4.62
N ASN A 349 -5.03 17.26 -5.10
CA ASN A 349 -4.56 16.42 -6.21
C ASN A 349 -4.52 17.21 -7.53
N GLU A 350 -5.41 18.21 -7.66
CA GLU A 350 -5.55 19.11 -8.79
C GLU A 350 -4.23 19.86 -9.06
N GLN A 351 -3.51 20.25 -8.00
CA GLN A 351 -2.21 20.92 -8.11
C GLN A 351 -1.11 20.02 -8.73
N LEU A 352 -1.25 18.69 -8.63
CA LEU A 352 -0.40 17.72 -9.35
C LEU A 352 -0.95 17.45 -10.75
N TRP A 353 -2.27 17.24 -10.85
CA TRP A 353 -2.96 16.82 -12.06
C TRP A 353 -2.87 17.86 -13.19
N GLU A 354 -3.14 19.13 -12.89
CA GLU A 354 -3.20 20.21 -13.88
C GLU A 354 -1.93 20.32 -14.74
N PRO A 355 -0.71 20.48 -14.16
CA PRO A 355 0.50 20.59 -14.97
C PRO A 355 0.84 19.29 -15.72
N LEU A 356 0.62 18.13 -15.11
CA LEU A 356 0.86 16.83 -15.77
C LEU A 356 -0.08 16.61 -16.95
N TYR A 357 -1.36 16.92 -16.77
CA TYR A 357 -2.37 16.73 -17.80
C TYR A 357 -2.25 17.77 -18.92
N ALA A 358 -1.76 18.98 -18.63
CA ALA A 358 -1.39 19.95 -19.66
C ALA A 358 -0.29 19.40 -20.57
N CYS A 359 0.78 18.83 -19.99
CA CYS A 359 1.82 18.15 -20.75
C CYS A 359 1.24 17.01 -21.60
N TYR A 360 0.36 16.18 -21.03
CA TYR A 360 -0.26 15.06 -21.74
C TYR A 360 -1.06 15.53 -22.96
N LYS A 361 -1.94 16.53 -22.80
CA LYS A 361 -2.73 17.07 -23.90
C LYS A 361 -1.86 17.64 -25.02
N SER A 362 -0.80 18.36 -24.66
CA SER A 362 0.11 18.94 -25.65
C SER A 362 0.90 17.86 -26.41
N LEU A 363 1.42 16.85 -25.71
CA LEU A 363 2.10 15.72 -26.36
C LEU A 363 1.16 15.00 -27.33
N GLN A 364 -0.09 14.74 -26.94
CA GLN A 364 -1.07 14.12 -27.83
C GLN A 364 -1.35 14.98 -29.06
N ALA A 365 -1.57 16.28 -28.88
CA ALA A 365 -1.86 17.21 -29.98
C ALA A 365 -0.70 17.36 -30.96
N CYS A 366 0.55 17.33 -30.47
CA CYS A 366 1.77 17.39 -31.30
C CYS A 366 2.20 16.01 -31.85
N GLY A 367 1.32 15.00 -31.86
CA GLY A 367 1.63 13.68 -32.45
C GLY A 367 2.59 12.81 -31.64
N MET A 368 2.88 13.16 -30.39
CA MET A 368 3.78 12.46 -29.48
C MET A 368 3.02 11.53 -28.50
N GLY A 369 1.95 10.90 -28.98
CA GLY A 369 1.07 10.07 -28.14
C GLY A 369 1.75 8.86 -27.50
N ILE A 370 2.77 8.29 -28.16
CA ILE A 370 3.57 7.18 -27.60
C ILE A 370 4.27 7.62 -26.30
N ILE A 371 4.80 8.84 -26.29
CA ILE A 371 5.49 9.42 -25.11
C ILE A 371 4.45 9.78 -24.03
N ALA A 372 3.33 10.39 -24.43
CA ALA A 372 2.25 10.75 -23.51
C ALA A 372 1.69 9.52 -22.76
N ASN A 373 1.57 8.38 -23.44
CA ASN A 373 1.05 7.12 -22.90
C ASN A 373 2.11 6.22 -22.22
N GLY A 374 3.31 6.76 -21.96
CA GLY A 374 4.37 6.13 -21.17
C GLY A 374 4.30 6.52 -19.69
N GLU A 375 5.46 6.89 -19.10
CA GLU A 375 5.60 7.27 -17.69
C GLU A 375 4.66 8.41 -17.26
N LEU A 376 4.35 9.35 -18.16
CA LEU A 376 3.44 10.47 -17.86
C LEU A 376 2.02 9.96 -17.55
N LEU A 377 1.52 8.98 -18.30
CA LEU A 377 0.21 8.38 -18.06
C LEU A 377 0.21 7.60 -16.73
N ASP A 378 1.31 6.93 -16.40
CA ASP A 378 1.44 6.19 -15.15
C ASP A 378 1.42 7.13 -13.95
N THR A 379 2.16 8.25 -13.99
CA THR A 379 2.10 9.29 -12.96
C THR A 379 0.71 9.93 -12.87
N LEU A 380 0.03 10.22 -13.99
CA LEU A 380 -1.34 10.73 -13.99
C LEU A 380 -2.31 9.78 -13.26
N ARG A 381 -2.21 8.47 -13.54
CA ARG A 381 -3.02 7.44 -12.89
C ARG A 381 -2.72 7.37 -11.39
N ARG A 382 -1.45 7.48 -10.98
CA ARG A 382 -1.02 7.54 -9.56
C ARG A 382 -1.58 8.77 -8.84
N VAL A 383 -1.68 9.94 -9.50
CA VAL A 383 -2.27 11.15 -8.90
C VAL A 383 -3.72 10.91 -8.50
N LYS A 384 -4.52 10.24 -9.35
CA LYS A 384 -5.91 9.95 -9.00
C LYS A 384 -6.01 8.79 -8.01
N SER A 385 -5.23 7.73 -8.17
CA SER A 385 -5.34 6.54 -7.31
C SER A 385 -4.83 6.75 -5.88
N PHE A 386 -3.71 7.46 -5.74
CA PHE A 386 -3.01 7.71 -4.47
C PHE A 386 -3.07 9.18 -4.05
N GLY A 387 -2.65 10.07 -4.96
CA GLY A 387 -2.69 11.52 -4.78
C GLY A 387 -1.86 12.06 -3.62
N VAL A 388 -2.10 13.32 -3.26
CA VAL A 388 -1.43 14.05 -2.17
C VAL A 388 -1.48 13.33 -0.83
N PRO A 389 -2.59 12.67 -0.41
CA PRO A 389 -2.59 11.94 0.85
C PRO A 389 -1.88 10.58 0.78
N LEU A 390 -1.40 10.12 -0.39
CA LEU A 390 -0.93 8.75 -0.68
C LEU A 390 -2.02 7.68 -0.57
N VAL A 391 -2.63 7.58 0.60
CA VAL A 391 -3.80 6.76 0.89
C VAL A 391 -4.72 7.59 1.76
N ARG A 392 -6.03 7.53 1.49
CA ARG A 392 -7.00 8.12 2.43
C ARG A 392 -7.00 7.30 3.72
N ILE A 393 -7.44 7.91 4.82
CA ILE A 393 -7.66 7.15 6.06
C ILE A 393 -9.12 7.23 6.46
N ASP A 394 -9.63 6.13 6.99
CA ASP A 394 -10.95 6.10 7.62
C ASP A 394 -10.80 6.31 9.12
N ILE A 395 -11.78 7.01 9.71
CA ILE A 395 -11.88 7.14 11.16
C ILE A 395 -13.01 6.23 11.62
N ARG A 396 -12.68 5.29 12.50
CA ARG A 396 -13.64 4.37 13.11
C ARG A 396 -13.58 4.50 14.62
N GLN A 397 -14.75 4.54 15.24
CA GLN A 397 -14.97 4.58 16.69
C GLN A 397 -16.30 3.90 17.02
N GLU A 398 -16.40 3.25 18.17
CA GLU A 398 -17.64 2.60 18.61
C GLU A 398 -18.74 3.61 19.00
N SER A 399 -20.01 3.22 18.85
CA SER A 399 -21.16 4.09 19.12
C SER A 399 -21.28 4.51 20.60
N THR A 400 -20.82 3.65 21.52
CA THR A 400 -20.84 3.89 22.96
C THR A 400 -20.09 5.18 23.31
N ARG A 401 -18.87 5.33 22.78
CA ARG A 401 -18.02 6.50 22.98
C ARG A 401 -18.66 7.81 22.52
N HIS A 402 -19.42 7.78 21.43
CA HIS A 402 -20.17 8.96 20.97
C HIS A 402 -21.33 9.30 21.90
N THR A 403 -22.02 8.27 22.41
CA THR A 403 -23.17 8.43 23.32
C THR A 403 -22.72 9.02 24.66
N GLU A 404 -21.63 8.52 25.22
CA GLU A 404 -21.03 9.01 26.47
C GLU A 404 -20.55 10.47 26.33
N ALA A 405 -19.87 10.80 25.22
CA ALA A 405 -19.43 12.17 24.95
C ALA A 405 -20.60 13.16 24.84
N LEU A 406 -21.69 12.76 24.16
CA LEU A 406 -22.92 13.55 24.07
C LEU A 406 -23.61 13.66 25.44
N GLY A 407 -23.68 12.58 26.21
CA GLY A 407 -24.24 12.55 27.57
C GLY A 407 -23.49 13.48 28.52
N GLU A 408 -22.16 13.41 28.52
CA GLU A 408 -21.33 14.29 29.33
C GLU A 408 -21.55 15.77 28.98
N MET A 409 -21.63 16.07 27.67
CA MET A 409 -21.90 17.43 27.18
C MET A 409 -23.30 17.93 27.58
N THR A 410 -24.36 17.13 27.44
CA THR A 410 -25.72 17.56 27.80
C THR A 410 -25.89 17.74 29.30
N ARG A 411 -25.22 16.91 30.12
CA ARG A 411 -25.19 17.04 31.59
C ARG A 411 -24.48 18.33 31.99
N TYR A 412 -23.32 18.61 31.40
CA TYR A 412 -22.57 19.85 31.66
C TYR A 412 -23.37 21.11 31.31
N LEU A 413 -24.13 21.08 30.21
CA LEU A 413 -24.96 22.20 29.77
C LEU A 413 -26.30 22.32 30.54
N GLY A 414 -26.61 21.39 31.43
CA GLY A 414 -27.89 21.36 32.16
C GLY A 414 -29.10 21.06 31.27
N ILE A 415 -28.90 20.48 30.09
CA ILE A 415 -29.97 20.13 29.12
C ILE A 415 -30.66 18.82 29.54
N GLY A 416 -29.90 17.92 30.18
CA GLY A 416 -30.36 16.60 30.61
C GLY A 416 -29.26 15.55 30.40
N ASP A 417 -29.63 14.28 30.50
CA ASP A 417 -28.72 13.17 30.32
C ASP A 417 -29.05 12.35 29.07
N TYR A 418 -28.34 12.65 27.96
CA TYR A 418 -28.54 12.00 26.66
C TYR A 418 -28.48 10.47 26.72
N GLU A 419 -27.66 9.89 27.62
CA GLU A 419 -27.52 8.44 27.75
C GLU A 419 -28.83 7.76 28.20
N SER A 420 -29.58 8.45 29.07
CA SER A 420 -30.84 7.98 29.64
C SER A 420 -32.08 8.21 28.75
N TRP A 421 -31.94 9.00 27.70
CA TRP A 421 -33.05 9.35 26.81
C TRP A 421 -33.51 8.17 25.96
N SER A 422 -34.81 8.15 25.65
CA SER A 422 -35.35 7.21 24.66
C SER A 422 -34.76 7.50 23.28
N GLU A 423 -34.80 6.51 22.38
CA GLU A 423 -34.31 6.70 21.01
C GLU A 423 -35.06 7.84 20.27
N ALA A 424 -36.36 8.00 20.52
CA ALA A 424 -37.14 9.09 19.96
C ALA A 424 -36.65 10.47 20.45
N ASP A 425 -36.33 10.58 21.74
CA ASP A 425 -35.83 11.82 22.33
C ASP A 425 -34.40 12.14 21.84
N LYS A 426 -33.55 11.11 21.69
CA LYS A 426 -32.21 11.24 21.09
C LYS A 426 -32.30 11.81 19.68
N GLN A 427 -33.15 11.24 18.83
CA GLN A 427 -33.36 11.73 17.46
C GLN A 427 -33.92 13.16 17.45
N ALA A 428 -34.90 13.46 18.28
CA ALA A 428 -35.50 14.80 18.36
C ALA A 428 -34.45 15.86 18.77
N PHE A 429 -33.60 15.55 19.74
CA PHE A 429 -32.48 16.41 20.13
C PHE A 429 -31.47 16.58 18.99
N LEU A 430 -30.99 15.49 18.39
CA LEU A 430 -29.99 15.53 17.32
C LEU A 430 -30.48 16.33 16.11
N ILE A 431 -31.72 16.10 15.65
CA ILE A 431 -32.30 16.83 14.51
C ILE A 431 -32.39 18.33 14.84
N ARG A 432 -32.80 18.69 16.05
CA ARG A 432 -32.88 20.09 16.48
C ARG A 432 -31.51 20.75 16.47
N GLU A 433 -30.51 20.14 17.09
CA GLU A 433 -29.16 20.73 17.19
C GLU A 433 -28.41 20.71 15.85
N LEU A 434 -28.64 19.72 14.97
CA LEU A 434 -28.07 19.69 13.61
C LEU A 434 -28.59 20.84 12.73
N ASN A 435 -29.82 21.31 12.94
CA ASN A 435 -30.38 22.46 12.25
C ASN A 435 -30.05 23.80 12.95
N SER A 436 -29.53 23.75 14.18
CA SER A 436 -29.21 24.93 14.96
C SER A 436 -27.96 25.63 14.43
N LYS A 437 -28.02 26.96 14.29
CA LYS A 437 -26.85 27.80 14.00
C LYS A 437 -26.11 28.23 15.26
N ARG A 438 -26.68 27.99 16.44
CA ARG A 438 -26.05 28.28 17.73
C ARG A 438 -25.08 27.15 18.06
N PRO A 439 -23.80 27.43 18.36
CA PRO A 439 -22.85 26.39 18.72
C PRO A 439 -23.26 25.71 20.03
N LEU A 440 -23.15 24.38 20.04
CA LEU A 440 -23.47 23.54 21.20
C LEU A 440 -22.24 23.30 22.09
N LEU A 441 -21.06 23.06 21.48
CA LEU A 441 -19.84 22.74 22.20
C LEU A 441 -19.32 23.96 22.99
N PRO A 442 -19.15 23.88 24.32
CA PRO A 442 -18.65 25.01 25.10
C PRO A 442 -17.19 25.34 24.74
N ARG A 443 -16.85 26.64 24.71
CA ARG A 443 -15.51 27.10 24.28
C ARG A 443 -14.39 26.75 25.26
N GLN A 444 -14.71 26.75 26.55
CA GLN A 444 -13.79 26.41 27.63
C GLN A 444 -14.47 25.30 28.44
N TRP A 445 -14.16 24.07 28.08
CA TRP A 445 -14.69 22.89 28.73
C TRP A 445 -13.54 21.93 29.02
N GLU A 446 -13.56 21.34 30.21
CA GLU A 446 -12.64 20.29 30.63
C GLU A 446 -13.41 18.97 30.71
N PRO A 447 -13.64 18.30 29.56
CA PRO A 447 -14.25 16.97 29.56
C PRO A 447 -13.29 15.91 30.11
N SER A 448 -13.84 14.74 30.42
CA SER A 448 -13.08 13.51 30.66
C SER A 448 -12.11 13.19 29.50
N GLU A 449 -11.08 12.38 29.77
CA GLU A 449 -10.08 12.01 28.75
C GLU A 449 -10.74 11.31 27.56
N GLU A 450 -11.73 10.45 27.81
CA GLU A 450 -12.40 9.70 26.76
C GLU A 450 -13.26 10.57 25.84
N THR A 451 -14.00 11.51 26.43
CA THR A 451 -14.78 12.51 25.69
C THR A 451 -13.86 13.48 24.96
N ARG A 452 -12.75 13.89 25.56
CA ARG A 452 -11.74 14.75 24.93
C ARG A 452 -11.17 14.12 23.67
N GLU A 453 -10.80 12.83 23.71
CA GLU A 453 -10.29 12.12 22.54
C GLU A 453 -11.31 12.07 21.39
N VAL A 454 -12.60 11.88 21.68
CA VAL A 454 -13.66 11.91 20.65
C VAL A 454 -13.72 13.28 19.97
N LEU A 455 -13.71 14.35 20.76
CA LEU A 455 -13.77 15.74 20.25
C LEU A 455 -12.50 16.13 19.48
N ASP A 456 -11.32 15.80 20.02
CA ASP A 456 -10.05 16.11 19.39
C ASP A 456 -9.87 15.33 18.08
N THR A 457 -10.43 14.14 17.98
CA THR A 457 -10.48 13.38 16.72
C THR A 457 -11.31 14.09 15.67
N CYS A 458 -12.52 14.54 16.01
CA CYS A 458 -13.34 15.33 15.09
C CYS A 458 -12.64 16.63 14.67
N LYS A 459 -11.90 17.26 15.59
CA LYS A 459 -11.09 18.44 15.30
C LYS A 459 -9.97 18.13 14.30
N VAL A 460 -9.26 17.01 14.44
CA VAL A 460 -8.25 16.56 13.45
C VAL A 460 -8.87 16.39 12.07
N ILE A 461 -10.07 15.78 11.99
CA ILE A 461 -10.79 15.60 10.71
C ILE A 461 -11.11 16.96 10.08
N ALA A 462 -11.58 17.93 10.87
CA ALA A 462 -11.90 19.27 10.40
C ALA A 462 -10.65 20.04 9.95
N GLU A 463 -9.56 19.99 10.73
CA GLU A 463 -8.27 20.61 10.39
C GLU A 463 -7.70 20.05 9.08
N ALA A 464 -7.76 18.72 8.90
CA ALA A 464 -7.27 18.06 7.69
C ALA A 464 -8.07 18.44 6.43
N ARG A 465 -9.37 18.75 6.58
CA ARG A 465 -10.21 19.26 5.48
C ARG A 465 -9.94 20.74 5.20
N ALA A 466 -9.80 21.56 6.24
CA ALA A 466 -9.49 22.98 6.10
C ALA A 466 -8.13 23.18 5.41
N ASP A 467 -7.15 22.33 5.70
CA ASP A 467 -5.85 22.31 5.02
C ASP A 467 -5.93 21.97 3.53
N ARG A 468 -7.05 21.40 3.05
CA ARG A 468 -7.31 21.12 1.62
C ARG A 468 -8.15 22.19 0.94
N SER A 469 -8.65 23.19 1.64
CA SER A 469 -9.41 24.28 1.01
C SER A 469 -8.45 25.43 0.68
N PRO A 470 -8.58 26.12 -0.48
CA PRO A 470 -7.81 27.33 -0.71
C PRO A 470 -8.07 28.33 0.44
N PRO A 471 -7.08 29.13 0.86
CA PRO A 471 -7.34 30.19 1.82
C PRO A 471 -8.46 31.07 1.26
N THR A 472 -9.50 31.26 2.08
CA THR A 472 -10.61 32.16 1.76
C THR A 472 -10.17 33.62 1.83
#